data_AF-A0A9P3G3B2-F1
#
_entry.id   AF-A0A9P3G3B2-F1
#
_cell.length_a   1.000
_cell.length_b   1.000
_cell.length_c   1.000
_cell.angle_alpha   90.00
_cell.angle_beta   90.00
_cell.angle_gamma   90.00
#
_symmetry.space_group_name_H-M   'P 1'
#
loop_
_entity.id
_entity.type
_entity.pdbx_description
1 polymer ?
#
loop_
_entity_poly.entity_id
_entity_poly.type
_entity_poly.pdbx_seq_one_letter_code
_entity_poly.pdbx_strand_id
1 'polypeptide(L)'
;MFHDLSYIGDCVCIRQIGCSGFQAFVSKIESSEGSDSWFPIAAQFGGADARWNRNKYEVAVVRNPATGERRGRYVNPGGASVYITVRSLDDIDVVRVPKSTLPYIGDCISIRQEGCEGFQAFVSKIESSEGNDAWFPIATEFGGHWKRNKYEVAVIRNPATGERRGRYVNPEGASVYLIVRSLDDIEVIRVAKH
;
A
#
# COMPACT_ATOMS: atom_id res chain seq x y z
N MET A 1 8.53 -2.86 15.21
CA MET A 1 9.62 -2.26 14.42
C MET A 1 9.36 -2.63 12.96
N PHE A 2 9.03 -1.66 12.11
CA PHE A 2 8.76 -1.92 10.69
C PHE A 2 10.10 -2.05 9.97
N HIS A 3 10.40 -3.23 9.41
CA HIS A 3 11.55 -3.39 8.54
C HIS A 3 11.38 -2.52 7.29
N ASP A 4 12.46 -1.89 6.84
CA ASP A 4 12.51 -1.18 5.57
C ASP A 4 11.93 -2.06 4.45
N LEU A 5 10.84 -1.61 3.85
CA LEU A 5 10.25 -2.28 2.69
C LEU A 5 11.13 -1.99 1.49
N SER A 6 11.74 -3.05 0.96
CA SER A 6 12.64 -3.00 -0.19
C SER A 6 12.14 -3.93 -1.29
N TYR A 7 12.59 -3.69 -2.52
CA TYR A 7 12.36 -4.64 -3.60
C TYR A 7 13.19 -5.92 -3.34
N ILE A 8 12.52 -7.06 -3.23
CA ILE A 8 13.11 -8.40 -2.98
C ILE A 8 12.79 -9.41 -4.08
N GLY A 9 12.37 -8.90 -5.24
CA GLY A 9 11.84 -9.68 -6.35
C GLY A 9 10.34 -9.49 -6.55
N ASP A 10 9.86 -9.93 -7.71
CA ASP A 10 8.45 -9.96 -8.06
C ASP A 10 7.72 -10.96 -7.14
N CYS A 11 7.05 -10.44 -6.12
CA CYS A 11 6.39 -11.25 -5.11
C CYS A 11 5.27 -10.51 -4.38
N VAL A 12 4.37 -11.30 -3.78
CA VAL A 12 3.42 -10.84 -2.77
C VAL A 12 3.92 -11.30 -1.41
N CYS A 13 3.96 -10.40 -0.43
CA CYS A 13 4.28 -10.69 0.95
C CYS A 13 3.10 -10.29 1.83
N ILE A 14 2.64 -11.16 2.73
CA ILE A 14 1.46 -10.90 3.58
C ILE A 14 1.83 -11.14 5.04
N ARG A 15 1.48 -10.21 5.92
CA ARG A 15 1.60 -10.37 7.37
C ARG A 15 0.36 -9.88 8.10
N GLN A 16 0.24 -10.26 9.37
CA GLN A 16 -0.78 -9.76 10.29
C GLN A 16 -0.13 -9.05 11.50
N ILE A 17 -0.70 -7.92 11.94
CA ILE A 17 -0.22 -7.15 13.10
C ILE A 17 -1.41 -6.75 13.95
N GLY A 18 -1.33 -6.98 15.27
CA GLY A 18 -2.43 -6.65 16.19
C GLY A 18 -3.68 -7.52 16.03
N CYS A 19 -3.63 -8.52 15.14
CA CYS A 19 -4.62 -9.58 14.95
C CYS A 19 -3.92 -10.92 14.75
N SER A 20 -4.68 -12.01 14.86
CA SER A 20 -4.17 -13.38 14.74
C SER A 20 -5.21 -14.33 14.16
N GLY A 21 -4.73 -15.47 13.66
CA GLY A 21 -5.60 -16.55 13.19
C GLY A 21 -6.15 -16.37 11.77
N PHE A 22 -5.77 -15.30 11.06
CA PHE A 22 -6.14 -15.16 9.67
C PHE A 22 -5.32 -16.06 8.75
N GLN A 23 -5.94 -16.43 7.64
CA GLN A 23 -5.31 -17.20 6.58
C GLN A 23 -5.33 -16.40 5.28
N ALA A 24 -4.30 -16.56 4.47
CA ALA A 24 -4.19 -15.96 3.15
C ALA A 24 -4.17 -17.01 2.05
N PHE A 25 -4.61 -16.58 0.88
CA PHE A 25 -4.47 -17.28 -0.39
C PHE A 25 -4.08 -16.23 -1.43
N VAL A 26 -3.10 -16.54 -2.28
CA VAL A 26 -2.73 -15.74 -3.44
C VAL A 26 -2.95 -16.61 -4.67
N SER A 27 -3.76 -16.11 -5.60
CA SER A 27 -4.17 -16.90 -6.76
C SER A 27 -3.03 -17.39 -7.64
N LYS A 28 -3.42 -18.29 -8.54
CA LYS A 28 -2.64 -18.84 -9.65
C LYS A 28 -3.12 -18.34 -11.02
N ILE A 29 -3.86 -17.23 -11.11
CA ILE A 29 -4.68 -16.93 -12.30
C ILE A 29 -3.85 -17.04 -13.59
N GLU A 30 -2.60 -16.56 -13.55
CA GLU A 30 -1.70 -16.63 -14.70
C GLU A 30 -0.36 -17.35 -14.41
N SER A 31 -0.27 -18.12 -13.30
CA SER A 31 0.92 -18.89 -12.90
C SER A 31 0.59 -20.32 -12.47
N SER A 32 1.31 -21.32 -13.01
CA SER A 32 1.13 -22.73 -12.63
C SER A 32 1.71 -23.07 -11.23
N GLU A 33 2.54 -22.19 -10.65
CA GLU A 33 3.45 -22.47 -9.52
C GLU A 33 3.03 -21.93 -8.13
N GLY A 34 1.81 -22.15 -7.65
CA GLY A 34 1.60 -22.15 -6.18
C GLY A 34 0.20 -22.32 -5.61
N SER A 35 -0.03 -23.21 -4.67
CA SER A 35 -1.34 -23.75 -4.24
C SER A 35 -2.55 -22.78 -4.08
N ASP A 36 -3.76 -23.22 -4.47
CA ASP A 36 -5.06 -22.62 -4.07
C ASP A 36 -5.44 -22.93 -2.60
N SER A 37 -4.47 -23.38 -1.82
CA SER A 37 -4.63 -23.62 -0.39
C SER A 37 -4.58 -22.33 0.41
N TRP A 38 -5.16 -22.42 1.61
CA TRP A 38 -5.13 -21.35 2.60
C TRP A 38 -3.95 -21.55 3.53
N PHE A 39 -3.12 -20.53 3.68
CA PHE A 39 -1.91 -20.55 4.49
C PHE A 39 -2.07 -19.64 5.72
N PRO A 40 -1.58 -20.03 6.91
CA PRO A 40 -1.54 -19.16 8.07
C PRO A 40 -0.72 -17.89 7.77
N ILE A 41 -1.23 -16.72 8.17
CA ILE A 41 -0.49 -15.46 8.00
C ILE A 41 0.47 -15.27 9.18
N ALA A 42 1.75 -15.02 8.88
CA ALA A 42 2.76 -14.76 9.91
C ALA A 42 2.71 -13.31 10.43
N ALA A 43 3.32 -13.05 11.60
CA ALA A 43 3.44 -11.69 12.15
C ALA A 43 4.46 -10.81 11.40
N GLN A 44 5.36 -11.44 10.63
CA GLN A 44 6.46 -10.80 9.93
C GLN A 44 6.46 -11.18 8.45
N PHE A 45 6.94 -10.27 7.61
CA PHE A 45 7.20 -10.58 6.20
C PHE A 45 8.37 -11.55 6.07
N GLY A 46 8.35 -12.42 5.06
CA GLY A 46 9.48 -13.29 4.71
C GLY A 46 9.49 -14.68 5.36
N GLY A 47 8.51 -15.04 6.19
CA GLY A 47 8.27 -16.45 6.50
C GLY A 47 7.91 -17.25 5.24
N ALA A 48 8.18 -18.56 5.21
CA ALA A 48 7.88 -19.42 4.07
C ALA A 48 6.38 -19.35 3.66
N ASP A 49 5.49 -19.19 4.63
CA ASP A 49 4.04 -19.06 4.43
C ASP A 49 3.57 -17.61 4.21
N ALA A 50 4.51 -16.65 4.13
CA ALA A 50 4.22 -15.22 4.07
C ALA A 50 4.73 -14.56 2.78
N ARG A 51 5.32 -15.33 1.85
CA ARG A 51 5.87 -14.86 0.58
C ARG A 51 5.46 -15.78 -0.57
N TRP A 52 4.98 -15.18 -1.65
CA TRP A 52 4.63 -15.85 -2.90
C TRP A 52 5.34 -15.17 -4.06
N ASN A 53 6.25 -15.86 -4.74
CA ASN A 53 6.88 -15.34 -5.95
C ASN A 53 5.83 -15.34 -7.08
N ARG A 54 5.56 -14.16 -7.64
CA ARG A 54 4.46 -13.88 -8.56
C ARG A 54 4.86 -12.67 -9.40
N ASN A 55 4.59 -12.70 -10.70
CA ASN A 55 5.03 -11.63 -11.63
C ASN A 55 3.91 -11.11 -12.55
N LYS A 56 2.67 -11.49 -12.27
CA LYS A 56 1.46 -11.12 -13.04
C LYS A 56 0.35 -10.73 -12.08
N TYR A 57 -0.81 -10.39 -12.62
CA TYR A 57 -1.96 -10.07 -11.79
C TYR A 57 -2.43 -11.28 -10.97
N GLU A 58 -2.68 -11.04 -9.69
CA GLU A 58 -3.16 -12.04 -8.75
C GLU A 58 -4.25 -11.45 -7.84
N VAL A 59 -5.12 -12.31 -7.33
CA VAL A 59 -6.02 -12.00 -6.22
C VAL A 59 -5.36 -12.48 -4.94
N ALA A 60 -5.05 -11.55 -4.04
CA ALA A 60 -4.66 -11.86 -2.66
C ALA A 60 -5.88 -11.77 -1.77
N VAL A 61 -6.28 -12.89 -1.16
CA VAL A 61 -7.45 -13.00 -0.27
C VAL A 61 -7.01 -13.33 1.14
N VAL A 62 -7.59 -12.64 2.11
CA VAL A 62 -7.46 -12.90 3.54
C VAL A 62 -8.81 -13.37 4.07
N ARG A 63 -8.80 -14.38 4.96
CA ARG A 63 -10.01 -14.88 5.61
C ARG A 63 -9.86 -15.01 7.11
N ASN A 64 -10.98 -14.91 7.80
CA ASN A 64 -11.15 -15.42 9.16
C ASN A 64 -11.71 -16.86 9.10
N PRO A 65 -10.94 -17.89 9.48
CA PRO A 65 -11.41 -19.27 9.43
C PRO A 65 -12.55 -19.56 10.41
N ALA A 66 -12.69 -18.79 11.50
CA ALA A 66 -13.74 -18.98 12.50
C ALA A 66 -15.11 -18.48 12.01
N THR A 67 -15.14 -17.40 11.23
CA THR A 67 -16.40 -16.79 10.72
C THR A 67 -16.66 -17.09 9.25
N GLY A 68 -15.64 -17.52 8.50
CA GLY A 68 -15.69 -17.70 7.05
C GLY A 68 -15.60 -16.41 6.25
N GLU A 69 -15.54 -15.24 6.91
CA GLU A 69 -15.47 -13.93 6.27
C GLU A 69 -14.17 -13.75 5.48
N ARG A 70 -14.26 -13.08 4.33
CA ARG A 70 -13.14 -12.88 3.39
C ARG A 70 -13.07 -11.46 2.90
N ARG A 71 -11.84 -11.00 2.61
CA ARG A 71 -11.54 -9.75 1.93
C ARG A 71 -10.38 -9.97 0.97
N GLY A 72 -10.46 -9.35 -0.21
CA GLY A 72 -9.47 -9.53 -1.26
C GLY A 72 -8.98 -8.21 -1.83
N ARG A 73 -7.80 -8.28 -2.44
CA ARG A 73 -7.20 -7.21 -3.25
C ARG A 73 -6.68 -7.82 -4.54
N TYR A 74 -6.94 -7.13 -5.65
CA TYR A 74 -6.27 -7.42 -6.91
C TYR A 74 -4.90 -6.74 -6.87
N VAL A 75 -3.84 -7.49 -7.14
CA VAL A 75 -2.46 -7.00 -7.02
C VAL A 75 -1.63 -7.42 -8.22
N ASN A 76 -0.68 -6.59 -8.62
CA ASN A 76 0.28 -6.92 -9.68
C ASN A 76 1.73 -6.76 -9.17
N PRO A 77 2.36 -7.85 -8.72
CA PRO A 77 3.78 -7.90 -8.36
C PRO A 77 4.74 -7.90 -9.56
N GLY A 78 4.28 -7.86 -10.81
CA GLY A 78 5.19 -7.69 -11.96
C GLY A 78 6.06 -6.44 -11.81
N GLY A 79 7.39 -6.63 -11.77
CA GLY A 79 8.36 -5.57 -11.52
C GLY A 79 8.30 -4.92 -10.14
N ALA A 80 7.71 -5.57 -9.12
CA ALA A 80 7.60 -5.03 -7.77
C ALA A 80 7.45 -6.09 -6.67
N SER A 81 7.85 -5.74 -5.45
CA SER A 81 7.42 -6.46 -4.25
C SER A 81 6.17 -5.82 -3.68
N VAL A 82 5.08 -6.57 -3.54
CA VAL A 82 3.82 -6.12 -2.96
C VAL A 82 3.74 -6.60 -1.51
N TYR A 83 3.60 -5.67 -0.57
CA TYR A 83 3.52 -5.93 0.85
C TYR A 83 2.09 -5.65 1.35
N ILE A 84 1.45 -6.66 1.90
CA ILE A 84 0.11 -6.59 2.46
C ILE A 84 0.20 -6.73 3.99
N THR A 85 -0.22 -5.69 4.71
CA THR A 85 -0.34 -5.73 6.17
C THR A 85 -1.81 -5.81 6.56
N VAL A 86 -2.18 -6.88 7.26
CA VAL A 86 -3.53 -7.09 7.80
C VAL A 86 -3.56 -6.68 9.26
N ARG A 87 -4.43 -5.75 9.63
CA ARG A 87 -4.73 -5.41 11.04
C ARG A 87 -6.12 -5.87 11.45
N SER A 88 -7.05 -5.90 10.50
CA SER A 88 -8.35 -6.58 10.58
C SER A 88 -8.80 -6.92 9.15
N LEU A 89 -9.96 -7.57 8.97
CA LEU A 89 -10.52 -7.74 7.62
C LEU A 89 -10.90 -6.39 6.99
N ASP A 90 -11.29 -5.40 7.79
CA ASP A 90 -11.63 -4.06 7.29
C ASP A 90 -10.43 -3.11 7.23
N ASP A 91 -9.26 -3.52 7.74
CA ASP A 91 -8.00 -2.78 7.71
C ASP A 91 -6.89 -3.65 7.09
N ILE A 92 -6.82 -3.57 5.76
CA ILE A 92 -5.81 -4.21 4.91
C ILE A 92 -5.07 -3.13 4.13
N ASP A 93 -3.80 -2.96 4.47
CA ASP A 93 -2.89 -2.02 3.83
C ASP A 93 -2.05 -2.72 2.76
N VAL A 94 -1.87 -2.08 1.60
CA VAL A 94 -1.13 -2.64 0.46
C VAL A 94 -0.11 -1.61 -0.01
N VAL A 95 1.17 -1.96 0.08
CA VAL A 95 2.29 -1.13 -0.36
C VAL A 95 3.03 -1.86 -1.48
N ARG A 96 3.23 -1.17 -2.60
CA ARG A 96 4.01 -1.67 -3.74
C ARG A 96 5.40 -1.05 -3.72
N VAL A 97 6.44 -1.87 -3.83
CA VAL A 97 7.84 -1.44 -3.90
C VAL A 97 8.41 -1.84 -5.26
N PRO A 98 8.45 -0.92 -6.24
CA PRO A 98 8.87 -1.24 -7.60
C PRO A 98 10.38 -1.53 -7.68
N LYS A 99 10.78 -2.34 -8.66
CA LYS A 99 12.17 -2.67 -8.97
C LYS A 99 13.04 -1.43 -9.24
N SER A 100 12.45 -0.39 -9.85
CA SER A 100 12.95 1.00 -9.95
C SER A 100 12.37 1.65 -11.20
N THR A 101 11.46 2.62 -11.03
CA THR A 101 11.04 3.55 -12.10
C THR A 101 10.79 4.96 -11.58
N LEU A 102 10.40 5.11 -10.30
CA LEU A 102 10.28 6.40 -9.64
C LEU A 102 11.56 6.71 -8.85
N PRO A 103 12.09 7.94 -8.94
CA PRO A 103 13.30 8.33 -8.23
C PRO A 103 13.04 8.53 -6.74
N TYR A 104 14.08 8.44 -5.91
CA TYR A 104 14.02 9.05 -4.58
C TYR A 104 14.16 10.58 -4.73
N ILE A 105 13.19 11.33 -4.23
CA ILE A 105 13.12 12.80 -4.27
C ILE A 105 13.19 13.44 -2.88
N GLY A 106 13.55 12.65 -1.87
CA GLY A 106 13.56 13.03 -0.46
C GLY A 106 12.51 12.30 0.36
N ASP A 107 12.60 12.49 1.67
CA ASP A 107 11.64 11.98 2.66
C ASP A 107 10.36 12.83 2.54
N CYS A 108 9.47 12.37 1.66
CA CYS A 108 8.28 13.12 1.29
C CYS A 108 7.15 12.20 0.82
N ILE A 109 5.95 12.76 0.84
CA ILE A 109 4.77 12.17 0.20
C ILE A 109 4.52 12.96 -1.09
N SER A 110 4.32 12.28 -2.21
CA SER A 110 3.90 12.87 -3.48
C SER A 110 2.65 12.16 -3.98
N ILE A 111 1.68 12.92 -4.47
CA ILE A 111 0.35 12.40 -4.80
C ILE A 111 -0.01 12.85 -6.20
N ARG A 112 -0.50 11.93 -7.03
CA ARG A 112 -1.11 12.22 -8.32
C ARG A 112 -2.43 11.49 -8.48
N GLN A 113 -3.27 11.99 -9.39
CA GLN A 113 -4.50 11.32 -9.83
C GLN A 113 -4.32 10.72 -11.23
N GLU A 114 -4.96 9.59 -11.50
CA GLU A 114 -4.90 8.87 -12.77
C GLU A 114 -6.29 8.36 -13.13
N GLY A 115 -6.85 8.82 -14.25
CA GLY A 115 -8.20 8.45 -14.68
C GLY A 115 -9.34 8.96 -13.79
N CYS A 116 -9.04 9.80 -12.80
CA CYS A 116 -10.01 10.55 -12.00
C CYS A 116 -9.59 12.02 -11.88
N GLU A 117 -10.57 12.88 -11.59
CA GLU A 117 -10.37 14.34 -11.52
C GLU A 117 -11.14 14.97 -10.35
N GLY A 118 -10.71 16.17 -9.97
CA GLY A 118 -11.40 17.00 -8.98
C GLY A 118 -11.16 16.60 -7.52
N PHE A 119 -10.31 15.61 -7.25
CA PHE A 119 -9.98 15.24 -5.88
C PHE A 119 -8.98 16.20 -5.23
N GLN A 120 -9.04 16.24 -3.90
CA GLN A 120 -8.13 17.04 -3.09
C GLN A 120 -7.44 16.16 -2.06
N ALA A 121 -6.18 16.48 -1.77
CA ALA A 121 -5.39 15.82 -0.75
C ALA A 121 -5.15 16.72 0.45
N PHE A 122 -5.15 16.11 1.63
CA PHE A 122 -4.63 16.65 2.87
C PHE A 122 -3.54 15.68 3.34
N VAL A 123 -2.37 16.19 3.66
CA VAL A 123 -1.30 15.40 4.27
C VAL A 123 -1.08 15.95 5.66
N SER A 124 -1.36 15.12 6.67
CA SER A 124 -1.20 15.51 8.06
C SER A 124 0.23 15.96 8.34
N LYS A 125 0.36 16.59 9.49
CA LYS A 125 1.62 17.11 9.99
C LYS A 125 1.74 16.70 11.46
N ILE A 126 1.56 15.40 11.72
CA ILE A 126 1.43 14.86 13.08
C ILE A 126 2.72 15.11 13.86
N GLU A 127 3.88 14.96 13.20
CA GLU A 127 5.19 15.07 13.85
C GLU A 127 6.13 16.11 13.19
N SER A 128 5.61 16.95 12.28
CA SER A 128 6.39 17.99 11.58
C SER A 128 6.02 19.40 12.03
N SER A 129 6.96 20.36 11.97
CA SER A 129 6.71 21.79 12.20
C SER A 129 6.56 22.60 10.90
N GLU A 130 6.76 21.96 9.73
CA GLU A 130 6.61 22.57 8.39
C GLU A 130 5.39 22.05 7.60
N GLY A 131 4.65 22.96 6.93
CA GLY A 131 3.42 22.67 6.17
C GLY A 131 2.16 23.37 6.72
N ASN A 132 1.05 23.33 5.98
CA ASN A 132 -0.27 23.82 6.42
C ASN A 132 -1.31 22.68 6.43
N ASP A 133 -2.40 22.86 7.16
CA ASP A 133 -3.52 21.91 7.23
C ASP A 133 -4.59 22.14 6.14
N ALA A 134 -4.19 22.64 4.98
CA ALA A 134 -5.10 22.90 3.87
C ALA A 134 -5.32 21.65 3.00
N TRP A 135 -6.41 21.71 2.24
CA TRP A 135 -6.68 20.78 1.16
C TRP A 135 -6.10 21.32 -0.14
N PHE A 136 -5.34 20.48 -0.83
CA PHE A 136 -4.67 20.84 -2.08
C PHE A 136 -5.29 20.07 -3.25
N PRO A 137 -5.50 20.70 -4.41
CA PRO A 137 -5.85 19.97 -5.64
C PRO A 137 -4.80 18.90 -5.96
N ILE A 138 -5.25 17.73 -6.40
CA ILE A 138 -4.35 16.66 -6.87
C ILE A 138 -4.14 16.84 -8.37
N ALA A 139 -2.87 16.88 -8.79
CA ALA A 139 -2.51 16.98 -10.21
C ALA A 139 -2.42 15.60 -10.87
N THR A 140 -2.46 15.56 -12.20
CA THR A 140 -2.27 14.31 -12.98
C THR A 140 -0.82 13.82 -12.97
N GLU A 141 0.12 14.75 -12.78
CA GLU A 141 1.55 14.49 -12.57
C GLU A 141 1.92 14.61 -11.10
N PHE A 142 3.07 14.03 -10.71
CA PHE A 142 3.67 14.23 -9.40
C PHE A 142 4.24 15.65 -9.26
N GLY A 143 3.36 16.66 -9.20
CA GLY A 143 3.71 18.08 -9.12
C GLY A 143 3.81 18.63 -7.71
N GLY A 144 3.25 17.93 -6.71
CA GLY A 144 3.29 18.31 -5.29
C GLY A 144 4.05 17.28 -4.46
N HIS A 145 4.92 17.76 -3.57
CA HIS A 145 5.59 16.93 -2.56
C HIS A 145 5.50 17.59 -1.18
N TRP A 146 5.02 16.83 -0.22
CA TRP A 146 4.97 17.22 1.19
C TRP A 146 6.17 16.59 1.89
N LYS A 147 7.19 17.42 2.19
CA LYS A 147 8.30 16.99 3.05
C LYS A 147 7.75 16.59 4.40
N ARG A 148 7.99 15.34 4.78
CA ARG A 148 7.45 14.72 5.99
C ARG A 148 8.48 13.72 6.50
N ASN A 149 8.59 13.65 7.81
CA ASN A 149 9.43 12.67 8.49
C ASN A 149 8.51 11.90 9.43
N LYS A 150 8.69 10.57 9.50
CA LYS A 150 7.84 9.65 10.27
C LYS A 150 6.41 9.53 9.75
N TYR A 151 5.56 8.81 10.47
CA TYR A 151 4.24 8.45 10.01
C TYR A 151 3.29 9.64 9.86
N GLU A 152 2.61 9.68 8.72
CA GLU A 152 1.60 10.69 8.39
C GLU A 152 0.36 10.03 7.79
N VAL A 153 -0.77 10.71 7.91
CA VAL A 153 -2.03 10.38 7.24
C VAL A 153 -2.14 11.24 5.97
N ALA A 154 -2.16 10.59 4.81
CA ALA A 154 -2.57 11.21 3.57
C ALA A 154 -4.06 10.91 3.34
N VAL A 155 -4.89 11.95 3.29
CA VAL A 155 -6.34 11.86 3.08
C VAL A 155 -6.70 12.42 1.72
N ILE A 156 -7.44 11.65 0.94
CA ILE A 156 -8.03 12.07 -0.33
C ILE A 156 -9.51 12.32 -0.10
N ARG A 157 -10.04 13.40 -0.66
CA ARG A 157 -11.47 13.70 -0.64
C ARG A 157 -12.03 13.97 -2.03
N ASN A 158 -13.30 13.61 -2.20
CA ASN A 158 -14.13 14.16 -3.26
C ASN A 158 -14.84 15.42 -2.71
N PRO A 159 -14.53 16.63 -3.21
CA PRO A 159 -15.15 17.86 -2.71
C PRO A 159 -16.64 17.97 -3.06
N ALA A 160 -17.11 17.29 -4.11
CA ALA A 160 -18.52 17.32 -4.51
C ALA A 160 -19.42 16.51 -3.56
N THR A 161 -18.91 15.41 -3.01
CA THR A 161 -19.67 14.51 -2.12
C THR A 161 -19.26 14.65 -0.65
N GLY A 162 -18.08 15.22 -0.38
CA GLY A 162 -17.48 15.26 0.94
C GLY A 162 -16.84 13.94 1.39
N GLU A 163 -16.93 12.88 0.59
CA GLU A 163 -16.38 11.56 0.91
C GLU A 163 -14.85 11.59 1.01
N ARG A 164 -14.29 10.79 1.94
CA ARG A 164 -12.85 10.77 2.23
C ARG A 164 -12.34 9.34 2.38
N ARG A 165 -11.08 9.14 1.98
CA ARG A 165 -10.30 7.93 2.22
C ARG A 165 -8.86 8.29 2.56
N GLY A 166 -8.29 7.58 3.52
CA GLY A 166 -6.94 7.84 4.03
C GLY A 166 -5.98 6.68 3.80
N ARG A 167 -4.70 6.99 3.80
CA ARG A 167 -3.59 6.04 3.94
C ARG A 167 -2.65 6.53 5.02
N TYR A 168 -2.22 5.61 5.89
CA TYR A 168 -1.19 5.87 6.88
C TYR A 168 0.15 5.43 6.31
N VAL A 169 1.07 6.37 6.12
CA VAL A 169 2.32 6.14 5.38
C VAL A 169 3.52 6.67 6.15
N ASN A 170 4.68 6.04 5.97
CA ASN A 170 5.96 6.51 6.53
C ASN A 170 6.95 6.85 5.41
N PRO A 171 7.20 8.15 5.15
CA PRO A 171 8.24 8.65 4.25
C PRO A 171 9.63 8.76 4.88
N GLU A 172 9.83 8.34 6.14
CA GLU A 172 11.17 8.25 6.71
C GLU A 172 12.05 7.29 5.89
N GLY A 173 13.19 7.81 5.41
CA GLY A 173 14.13 7.09 4.55
C GLY A 173 13.58 6.73 3.17
N ALA A 174 12.48 7.32 2.72
CA ALA A 174 11.86 7.00 1.44
C ALA A 174 11.01 8.11 0.83
N SER A 175 10.91 8.12 -0.49
CA SER A 175 9.84 8.84 -1.19
C SER A 175 8.61 7.95 -1.27
N VAL A 176 7.49 8.44 -0.75
CA VAL A 176 6.19 7.76 -0.81
C VAL A 176 5.35 8.41 -1.89
N TYR A 177 4.94 7.63 -2.87
CA TYR A 177 4.09 8.07 -3.97
C TYR A 177 2.69 7.47 -3.80
N LEU A 178 1.65 8.30 -3.88
CA LEU A 178 0.26 7.86 -3.95
C LEU A 178 -0.27 8.08 -5.36
N ILE A 179 -0.79 7.02 -5.97
CA ILE A 179 -1.53 7.11 -7.24
C ILE A 179 -3.00 6.89 -6.92
N VAL A 180 -3.81 7.91 -7.16
CA VAL A 180 -5.25 7.89 -6.89
C VAL A 180 -5.99 7.62 -8.19
N ARG A 181 -6.71 6.49 -8.27
CA ARG A 181 -7.61 6.16 -9.39
C ARG A 181 -9.08 6.28 -9.01
N SER A 182 -9.37 6.10 -7.72
CA SER A 182 -10.65 6.42 -7.09
C SER A 182 -10.42 6.61 -5.58
N LEU A 183 -11.46 6.92 -4.80
CA LEU A 183 -11.32 6.94 -3.34
C LEU A 183 -11.01 5.53 -2.78
N ASP A 184 -11.56 4.48 -3.39
CA ASP A 184 -11.32 3.11 -2.96
C ASP A 184 -10.07 2.47 -3.58
N ASP A 185 -9.49 3.10 -4.62
CA ASP A 185 -8.24 2.71 -5.28
C ASP A 185 -7.18 3.81 -5.15
N ILE A 186 -6.44 3.72 -4.03
CA ILE A 186 -5.27 4.54 -3.74
C ILE A 186 -4.08 3.58 -3.58
N GLU A 187 -3.22 3.57 -4.58
CA GLU A 187 -1.98 2.80 -4.62
C GLU A 187 -0.88 3.55 -3.86
N VAL A 188 -0.18 2.85 -2.96
CA VAL A 188 0.97 3.39 -2.23
C VAL A 188 2.24 2.75 -2.76
N ILE A 189 3.14 3.58 -3.27
CA ILE A 189 4.47 3.19 -3.73
C ILE A 189 5.53 3.75 -2.79
N ARG A 190 6.45 2.91 -2.31
CA ARG A 190 7.59 3.35 -1.50
C ARG A 190 8.91 3.16 -2.25
N VAL A 191 9.71 4.22 -2.36
CA VAL A 191 11.05 4.23 -2.96
C VAL A 191 12.07 4.58 -1.88
N ALA A 192 12.88 3.61 -1.47
CA ALA A 192 13.88 3.80 -0.42
C ALA A 192 15.03 4.71 -0.87
N LYS A 193 15.61 5.43 0.09
CA LYS A 193 16.88 6.13 -0.07
C LYS A 193 18.00 5.10 -0.32
N HIS A 194 18.73 5.27 -1.43
CA HIS A 194 19.90 4.44 -1.76
C HIS A 194 21.13 4.82 -0.93
#